data_AF-A0A9X0D266-F1
#
_entry.id   AF-A0A9X0D266-F1
#
_cell.length_a   1.000
_cell.length_b   1.000
_cell.length_c   1.000
_cell.angle_alpha   90.00
_cell.angle_beta   90.00
_cell.angle_gamma   90.00
#
_symmetry.space_group_name_H-M   'P 1'
#
loop_
_entity.id
_entity.type
_entity.pdbx_description
1 polymer ?
#
loop_
_entity_poly.entity_id
_entity_poly.type
_entity_poly.pdbx_seq_one_letter_code
_entity_poly.pdbx_strand_id
1 'polypeptide(L)'
;MCFDIYRKAAIGDSVFTVALQCNETVEGQVDAMTIATNKYGTVLHSKYACPSPPSSGTSTGLSIGSILVITFSCIIIVYIMCGILLNKYARQVEGKEVFPNYSFWADFPYLIKDGCVFTFECLGRLCGKDSSRGGYASI
;
A
#
# COMPACT_ATOMS: atom_id res chain seq x y z
N MET A 1 -24.93 9.11 -1.00
CA MET A 1 -24.62 9.66 0.34
C MET A 1 -23.17 10.11 0.30
N CYS A 2 -22.92 11.42 0.43
CA CYS A 2 -21.57 11.97 0.48
C CYS A 2 -20.94 11.54 1.82
N PHE A 3 -19.71 11.01 1.79
CA PHE A 3 -18.94 10.79 3.00
C PHE A 3 -18.26 12.11 3.38
N ASP A 4 -18.85 12.84 4.32
CA ASP A 4 -18.20 14.03 4.89
C ASP A 4 -16.98 13.59 5.72
N ILE A 5 -15.79 13.63 5.12
CA ILE A 5 -14.53 13.46 5.85
C ILE A 5 -14.26 14.77 6.58
N TYR A 6 -14.71 14.87 7.83
CA TYR A 6 -14.43 16.04 8.66
C TYR A 6 -13.00 16.00 9.19
N ARG A 7 -12.13 16.87 8.68
CA ARG A 7 -10.85 17.17 9.34
C ARG A 7 -11.04 18.35 10.28
N LYS A 8 -10.88 18.11 11.58
CA LYS A 8 -10.97 19.15 12.61
C LYS A 8 -9.56 19.56 13.04
N ALA A 9 -9.29 20.86 12.96
CA ALA A 9 -8.10 21.47 13.56
C ALA A 9 -8.55 22.44 14.65
N ALA A 10 -7.98 22.33 15.85
CA ALA A 10 -8.26 23.23 16.97
C ALA A 10 -7.10 24.21 17.16
N ILE A 11 -7.40 25.51 17.25
CA ILE A 11 -6.43 26.57 17.55
C ILE A 11 -7.02 27.37 18.71
N GLY A 12 -6.60 27.07 19.94
CA GLY A 12 -7.25 27.57 21.15
C GLY A 12 -8.67 27.01 21.33
N ASP A 13 -9.61 27.84 21.81
CA ASP A 13 -11.05 27.48 21.92
C ASP A 13 -11.78 27.48 20.57
N SER A 14 -11.11 27.92 19.50
CA SER A 14 -11.67 28.01 18.16
C SER A 14 -11.46 26.72 17.36
N VAL A 15 -12.54 26.23 16.74
CA VAL A 15 -12.56 25.01 15.92
C VAL A 15 -12.62 25.36 14.44
N PHE A 16 -11.59 24.98 13.67
CA PHE A 16 -11.58 25.06 12.21
C PHE A 16 -12.03 23.73 11.60
N THR A 17 -13.10 23.77 10.81
CA THR A 17 -13.74 22.61 10.16
C THR A 17 -13.65 22.77 8.65
N VAL A 18 -13.03 21.80 7.98
CA VAL A 18 -13.03 21.71 6.52
C VAL A 18 -14.00 20.60 6.11
N ALA A 19 -15.04 20.95 5.35
CA ALA A 19 -15.95 20.01 4.72
C ALA A 19 -15.46 19.71 3.30
N LEU A 20 -15.40 18.44 2.93
CA LEU A 20 -14.98 17.99 1.60
C LEU A 20 -16.21 17.65 0.77
N GLN A 21 -16.47 18.43 -0.28
CA GLN A 21 -17.63 18.23 -1.16
C GLN A 21 -17.19 17.68 -2.53
N CYS A 22 -17.87 16.64 -2.97
CA CYS A 22 -17.65 16.05 -4.28
C CYS A 22 -18.09 17.01 -5.40
N ASN A 23 -17.15 17.33 -6.30
CA ASN A 23 -17.45 18.02 -7.55
C ASN A 23 -16.47 17.57 -8.64
N GLU A 24 -16.94 16.81 -9.63
CA GLU A 24 -16.10 16.24 -10.71
C GLU A 24 -15.56 17.31 -11.68
N THR A 25 -16.18 18.49 -11.70
CA THR A 25 -15.90 19.55 -12.67
C THR A 25 -14.76 20.47 -12.22
N VAL A 26 -14.34 20.39 -10.95
CA VAL A 26 -13.46 21.40 -10.33
C VAL A 26 -12.32 20.74 -9.54
N GLU A 27 -11.08 21.16 -9.80
CA GLU A 27 -9.87 20.55 -9.23
C GLU A 27 -9.47 21.12 -7.85
N GLY A 28 -10.27 22.01 -7.26
CA GLY A 28 -9.99 22.60 -5.94
C GLY A 28 -10.53 24.02 -5.79
N GLN A 29 -11.85 24.16 -5.67
CA GLN A 29 -12.45 25.44 -5.26
C GLN A 29 -12.85 25.39 -3.78
N VAL A 30 -12.73 26.54 -3.12
CA VAL A 30 -13.02 26.70 -1.70
C VAL A 30 -14.12 27.73 -1.56
N ASP A 31 -15.24 27.34 -0.93
CA ASP A 31 -16.35 28.24 -0.64
C ASP A 31 -16.01 29.19 0.50
N ALA A 32 -16.78 30.29 0.58
CA ALA A 32 -16.64 31.30 1.61
C ALA A 32 -16.64 30.69 3.03
N MET A 33 -15.72 31.19 3.85
CA MET A 33 -15.54 30.77 5.23
C MET A 33 -16.75 31.19 6.08
N THR A 34 -17.45 30.22 6.66
CA THR A 34 -18.54 30.45 7.61
C THR A 34 -17.94 30.73 8.99
N ILE A 35 -18.26 31.90 9.54
CA ILE A 35 -17.79 32.34 10.85
C ILE A 35 -18.95 32.25 11.84
N ALA A 36 -18.80 31.42 12.87
CA ALA A 36 -19.66 31.39 14.04
C ALA A 36 -18.78 31.58 15.29
N THR A 37 -19.38 31.93 16.43
CA THR A 37 -18.66 32.15 17.70
C THR A 37 -17.78 30.94 18.03
N ASN A 38 -16.46 31.08 17.90
CA ASN A 38 -15.43 30.04 18.05
C ASN A 38 -15.47 28.87 17.03
N LYS A 39 -16.13 29.03 15.88
CA LYS A 39 -16.16 28.00 14.83
C LYS A 39 -15.95 28.63 13.46
N TYR A 40 -15.02 28.05 12.71
CA TYR A 40 -14.63 28.50 11.39
C TYR A 40 -14.82 27.33 10.42
N GLY A 41 -15.77 27.43 9.51
CA GLY A 41 -16.10 26.37 8.55
C GLY A 41 -15.76 26.78 7.13
N THR A 42 -15.20 25.90 6.30
CA THR A 42 -15.11 26.11 4.84
C THR A 42 -15.39 24.81 4.10
N VAL A 43 -15.96 24.92 2.90
CA VAL A 43 -16.25 23.78 2.03
C VAL A 43 -15.24 23.76 0.90
N LEU A 44 -14.51 22.66 0.76
CA LEU A 44 -13.56 22.42 -0.31
C LEU A 44 -14.20 21.46 -1.31
N HIS A 45 -14.41 21.94 -2.53
CA HIS A 45 -14.89 21.16 -3.66
C HIS A 45 -13.72 20.53 -4.38
N SER A 46 -13.73 19.20 -4.50
CA SER A 46 -12.69 18.49 -5.23
C SER A 46 -13.23 17.22 -5.90
N LYS A 47 -12.73 16.94 -7.09
CA LYS A 47 -12.96 15.67 -7.80
C LYS A 47 -12.51 14.45 -7.00
N TYR A 48 -11.57 14.61 -6.06
CA TYR A 48 -11.06 13.53 -5.21
C TYR A 48 -11.93 13.27 -3.98
N ALA A 49 -12.86 14.16 -3.65
CA ALA A 49 -13.85 13.97 -2.59
C ALA A 49 -15.09 13.20 -3.08
N CYS A 50 -15.17 12.93 -4.39
CA CYS A 50 -16.21 12.09 -4.96
C CYS A 50 -16.01 10.63 -4.57
N PRO A 51 -17.07 9.92 -4.15
CA PRO A 51 -17.01 8.48 -4.11
C PRO A 51 -16.75 8.05 -5.55
N SER A 52 -15.54 7.55 -5.83
CA SER A 52 -15.26 6.99 -7.14
C SER A 52 -16.39 5.99 -7.43
N PRO A 53 -17.06 6.06 -8.60
CA PRO A 53 -17.87 4.93 -9.01
C PRO A 53 -16.94 3.70 -9.00
N PRO A 54 -17.46 2.48 -8.81
CA PRO A 54 -16.65 1.25 -8.74
C PRO A 54 -15.78 0.97 -9.99
N SER A 55 -15.64 1.92 -10.91
CA SER A 55 -14.95 1.87 -12.18
C SER A 55 -14.06 3.07 -12.53
N SER A 56 -13.89 4.11 -11.70
CA SER A 56 -12.95 5.21 -12.05
C SER A 56 -12.33 5.90 -10.84
N GLY A 57 -11.25 5.31 -10.33
CA GLY A 57 -10.39 5.92 -9.31
C GLY A 57 -9.41 4.97 -8.64
N THR A 58 -9.60 3.66 -8.76
CA THR A 58 -8.54 2.68 -8.56
C THR A 58 -8.20 2.14 -9.93
N SER A 59 -7.00 2.42 -10.43
CA SER A 59 -6.44 1.61 -11.49
C SER A 59 -6.56 0.15 -11.06
N THR A 60 -7.49 -0.59 -11.64
CA THR A 60 -7.54 -2.06 -11.63
C THR A 60 -6.36 -2.67 -12.40
N GLY A 61 -5.35 -1.86 -12.72
CA GLY A 61 -3.99 -2.30 -12.96
C GLY A 61 -3.42 -2.85 -11.66
N LEU A 62 -3.06 -4.13 -11.71
CA LEU A 62 -2.25 -4.81 -10.70
C LEU A 62 -1.14 -3.85 -10.21
N SER A 63 -0.98 -3.68 -8.90
CA SER A 63 0.09 -2.84 -8.33
C SER A 63 1.42 -3.15 -9.01
N ILE A 64 2.25 -2.13 -9.26
CA ILE A 64 3.56 -2.30 -9.89
C ILE A 64 4.39 -3.39 -9.19
N GLY A 65 4.24 -3.52 -7.86
CA GLY A 65 4.87 -4.59 -7.09
C GLY A 65 4.43 -5.99 -7.53
N SER A 66 3.12 -6.20 -7.73
CA SER A 66 2.58 -7.47 -8.21
C SER A 66 3.03 -7.79 -9.63
N ILE A 67 3.12 -6.79 -10.50
CA ILE A 67 3.62 -6.96 -11.87
C ILE A 67 5.08 -7.45 -11.84
N LEU A 68 5.94 -6.79 -11.05
CA LEU A 68 7.35 -7.17 -10.91
C LEU A 68 7.52 -8.60 -10.36
N VAL A 69 6.74 -8.99 -9.35
CA VAL A 69 6.77 -10.35 -8.78
C VAL A 69 6.43 -11.40 -9.83
N ILE A 70 5.37 -11.17 -10.62
CA ILE A 70 4.93 -12.12 -11.65
C ILE A 70 5.98 -12.22 -12.76
N THR A 71 6.46 -11.09 -13.28
CA THR A 71 7.46 -11.09 -14.36
C THR A 71 8.75 -11.79 -13.94
N PHE A 72 9.26 -11.48 -12.74
CA PHE A 72 10.46 -12.13 -12.21
C PHE A 72 10.26 -13.63 -12.03
N SER A 73 9.12 -14.06 -11.50
CA SER A 73 8.79 -15.48 -11.33
C SER A 73 8.78 -16.23 -12.67
N CYS A 74 8.18 -15.65 -13.71
CA CYS A 74 8.17 -16.25 -15.05
C CYS A 74 9.59 -16.41 -15.61
N ILE A 75 10.45 -15.39 -15.48
CA ILE A 75 11.84 -15.45 -15.97
C ILE A 75 12.62 -16.55 -15.24
N ILE A 76 12.44 -16.69 -13.93
CA ILE A 76 13.07 -17.74 -13.12
C ILE A 76 12.67 -19.13 -13.62
N ILE A 77 11.37 -19.35 -13.83
CA ILE A 77 10.86 -20.65 -14.28
C ILE A 77 11.47 -21.01 -15.64
N VAL A 78 11.50 -20.06 -16.58
CA VAL A 78 12.10 -20.27 -17.90
C VAL A 78 13.60 -20.56 -17.78
N TYR A 79 14.32 -19.85 -16.92
CA TYR A 79 15.75 -20.09 -16.67
C TYR A 79 16.01 -21.50 -16.13
N ILE A 80 15.23 -21.94 -15.14
CA ILE A 80 15.33 -23.28 -14.57
C ILE A 80 15.03 -24.34 -15.63
N MET A 81 13.94 -24.19 -16.38
CA MET A 81 13.54 -25.14 -17.41
C MET A 81 14.57 -25.23 -18.54
N CYS A 82 15.05 -24.10 -19.07
CA CYS A 82 16.11 -24.07 -20.08
C CYS A 82 17.42 -24.65 -19.56
N GLY A 83 17.81 -24.32 -18.31
CA GLY A 83 19.02 -24.85 -17.68
C GLY A 83 18.98 -26.37 -17.54
N ILE A 84 17.85 -26.91 -17.09
CA ILE A 84 17.64 -28.36 -16.97
C ILE A 84 17.65 -29.02 -18.34
N LEU A 85 16.92 -28.48 -19.32
CA LEU A 85 16.86 -29.04 -20.68
C LEU A 85 18.23 -29.06 -21.34
N LEU A 86 18.99 -27.96 -21.29
CA LEU A 86 20.32 -27.90 -21.87
C LEU A 86 21.29 -28.88 -21.19
N ASN A 87 21.28 -28.96 -19.85
CA ASN A 87 22.17 -29.90 -19.15
C ASN A 87 21.78 -31.37 -19.35
N LYS A 88 20.48 -31.68 -19.42
CA LYS A 88 19.98 -33.05 -19.65
C LYS A 88 20.20 -33.53 -21.10
N TYR A 89 19.86 -32.70 -22.08
CA TYR A 89 19.88 -33.09 -23.49
C TYR A 89 21.26 -32.94 -24.13
N ALA A 90 22.06 -31.93 -23.76
CA ALA A 90 23.36 -31.70 -24.39
C ALA A 90 24.53 -32.42 -23.69
N ARG A 91 24.46 -32.63 -22.38
CA ARG A 91 25.61 -33.13 -21.59
C ARG A 91 25.40 -34.50 -20.94
N GLN A 92 24.19 -35.08 -20.98
CA GLN A 92 23.88 -36.41 -20.41
C GLN A 92 24.39 -36.60 -18.95
N VAL A 93 24.51 -35.50 -18.19
CA VAL A 93 24.94 -35.55 -16.79
C VAL A 93 23.74 -35.86 -15.91
N GLU A 94 23.85 -36.92 -15.12
CA GLU A 94 22.87 -37.29 -14.11
C GLU A 94 23.33 -36.81 -12.73
N GLY A 95 22.48 -36.04 -12.04
CA GLY A 95 22.71 -35.66 -10.64
C GLY A 95 22.48 -34.18 -10.33
N LYS A 96 23.02 -33.75 -9.19
CA LYS A 96 22.86 -32.42 -8.55
C LYS A 96 23.46 -31.26 -9.37
N GLU A 97 24.18 -31.57 -10.45
CA GLU A 97 24.90 -30.61 -11.30
C GLU A 97 24.08 -30.17 -12.53
N VAL A 98 22.89 -30.74 -12.72
CA VAL A 98 21.96 -30.37 -13.78
C VAL A 98 21.34 -29.00 -13.53
N PHE A 99 21.26 -28.57 -12.26
CA PHE A 99 20.70 -27.28 -11.89
C PHE A 99 21.77 -26.19 -11.94
N PRO A 100 21.67 -25.21 -12.86
CA PRO A 100 22.62 -24.10 -12.88
C PRO A 100 22.52 -23.31 -11.55
N ASN A 101 23.64 -23.22 -10.83
CA ASN A 101 23.77 -22.48 -9.57
C ASN A 101 22.88 -22.98 -8.41
N TYR A 102 22.81 -24.29 -8.17
CA TYR A 102 22.01 -24.89 -7.09
C TYR A 102 22.24 -24.27 -5.69
N SER A 103 23.48 -23.91 -5.33
CA SER A 103 23.79 -23.32 -4.02
C SER A 103 23.02 -22.02 -3.78
N PHE A 104 22.96 -21.14 -4.78
CA PHE A 104 22.19 -19.91 -4.70
C PHE A 104 20.67 -20.17 -4.54
N TRP A 105 20.13 -21.13 -5.29
CA TRP A 105 18.71 -21.48 -5.20
C TRP A 105 18.34 -22.16 -3.87
N ALA A 106 19.27 -22.90 -3.27
CA ALA A 106 19.07 -23.50 -1.95
C ALA A 106 19.01 -22.45 -0.82
N ASP A 107 19.77 -21.35 -0.96
CA ASP A 107 19.81 -20.26 0.01
C ASP A 107 18.68 -19.24 -0.20
N PHE A 108 18.09 -19.17 -1.41
CA PHE A 108 16.98 -18.26 -1.73
C PHE A 108 15.80 -18.24 -0.73
N PRO A 109 15.25 -19.37 -0.24
CA PRO A 109 14.18 -19.35 0.76
C PRO A 109 14.62 -18.76 2.10
N TYR A 110 15.91 -18.88 2.46
CA TYR A 110 16.46 -18.24 3.65
C TYR A 110 16.48 -16.71 3.48
N LEU A 111 16.89 -16.22 2.29
CA LEU A 111 16.87 -14.79 1.97
C LEU A 111 15.44 -14.19 2.01
N ILE A 112 14.43 -14.93 1.51
CA ILE A 112 13.03 -14.48 1.59
C ILE A 112 12.58 -14.36 3.04
N LYS A 113 12.90 -15.36 3.87
CA LYS A 113 12.52 -15.37 5.29
C LYS A 113 13.08 -14.14 6.01
N ASP A 114 14.35 -13.83 5.80
CA ASP A 114 14.99 -12.64 6.40
C ASP A 114 14.34 -11.33 5.94
N GLY A 115 14.01 -11.21 4.64
CA GLY A 115 13.29 -10.04 4.11
C GLY A 115 11.88 -9.88 4.68
N CYS A 116 11.14 -10.98 4.85
CA CYS A 116 9.82 -10.98 5.49
C CYS A 116 9.91 -10.54 6.95
N VAL A 117 10.84 -11.11 7.73
CA VAL A 117 11.04 -10.73 9.14
C VAL A 117 11.36 -9.24 9.26
N PHE A 118 12.28 -8.72 8.44
CA PHE A 118 12.60 -7.29 8.42
C PHE A 118 11.36 -6.42 8.13
N THR A 119 10.54 -6.83 7.15
CA THR A 119 9.34 -6.08 6.76
C THR A 119 8.28 -6.11 7.86
N PHE A 120 8.03 -7.27 8.47
CA PHE A 120 7.09 -7.42 9.58
C PHE A 120 7.56 -6.69 10.84
N GLU A 121 8.87 -6.69 11.15
CA GLU A 121 9.41 -5.90 12.25
C GLU A 121 9.28 -4.40 11.99
N CYS A 122 9.57 -3.93 10.77
CA CYS A 122 9.41 -2.54 10.40
C CYS A 122 7.95 -2.08 10.51
N LEU A 123 7.03 -2.87 9.94
CA LEU A 123 5.58 -2.65 10.06
C LEU A 123 5.10 -2.73 11.51
N GLY A 124 5.62 -3.67 12.29
CA GLY A 124 5.31 -3.81 13.72
C GLY A 124 5.78 -2.61 14.53
N ARG A 125 6.91 -1.99 14.18
CA ARG A 125 7.39 -0.75 14.81
C ARG A 125 6.60 0.48 14.39
N LEU A 126 6.09 0.50 13.15
CA LEU A 126 5.26 1.60 12.64
C LEU A 126 3.80 1.53 13.13
N CYS A 127 3.24 0.33 13.29
CA CYS A 127 1.86 0.12 13.77
C CYS A 127 1.76 -0.22 15.27
N GLY A 128 2.88 -0.44 15.96
CA GLY A 128 2.93 -0.94 17.33
C GLY A 128 3.31 0.11 18.37
N LYS A 129 2.50 1.18 18.50
CA LYS A 129 2.34 1.89 19.78
C LYS A 129 1.06 2.74 19.82
N ASP A 130 -0.11 2.13 19.62
CA ASP A 130 -1.36 2.71 20.13
C ASP A 130 -2.42 1.65 20.49
N SER A 131 -2.05 0.74 21.38
CA SER A 131 -3.07 0.02 22.16
C SER A 131 -2.59 -0.17 23.60
N SER A 132 -3.34 0.47 24.51
CA SER A 132 -3.36 0.29 25.97
C SER A 132 -2.51 1.25 26.85
N ARG A 133 -3.09 2.42 27.17
CA ARG A 133 -2.98 3.07 28.51
C ARG A 133 -3.97 4.24 28.64
N GLY A 134 -5.14 3.98 29.23
CA GLY A 134 -6.13 5.02 29.52
C GLY A 134 -7.40 4.45 30.13
N GLY A 135 -7.27 3.73 31.26
CA GLY A 135 -8.42 3.36 32.08
C GLY A 135 -9.04 4.63 32.67
N TYR A 136 -10.28 4.92 32.30
CA TYR A 136 -11.12 5.86 33.03
C TYR A 136 -11.61 5.15 34.29
N ALA A 137 -11.03 5.52 35.44
CA ALA A 137 -11.61 5.20 36.73
C ALA A 137 -12.82 6.13 36.94
N SER A 138 -13.96 5.52 37.22
CA SER A 138 -15.15 6.19 37.74
C SER A 138 -14.88 6.69 39.15
N ILE A 139 -15.01 8.00 39.38
CA ILE A 139 -15.28 8.62 40.68
C ILE A 139 -16.11 9.88 40.44
#